data_AF-A0A6A4HMK7-F1
#
_entry.id   AF-A0A6A4HMK7-F1
#
_cell.length_a   1.000
_cell.length_b   1.000
_cell.length_c   1.000
_cell.angle_alpha   90.00
_cell.angle_beta   90.00
_cell.angle_gamma   90.00
#
_symmetry.space_group_name_H-M   'P 1'
#
loop_
_entity.id
_entity.type
_entity.pdbx_description
1 polymer ?
#
loop_
_entity_poly.entity_id
_entity_poly.type
_entity_poly.pdbx_seq_one_letter_code
_entity_poly.pdbx_strand_id
1 'polypeptide(L)'
;MFFARLSSLLLTILAVSLGVTALPTWYSRALQWRQSTTTLNVATCTDPSVQLVEHDCNVALLGLGPGGIAGAIEFLRVSAATASSTSGTCTVTVNAVDGGTTIDISKGRLEGHGDSNGGFDNLLTACGPSPGSMVIGGGALPTGNIEVVISAAT
;
A
#
# COMPACT_ATOMS: atom_id res chain seq x y z
N MET A 1 42.10 -34.32 55.63
CA MET A 1 43.36 -34.27 54.84
C MET A 1 42.99 -34.82 53.46
N PHE A 2 42.95 -34.10 52.33
CA PHE A 2 43.83 -33.09 51.75
C PHE A 2 43.01 -32.12 50.86
N PHE A 3 43.44 -30.85 50.80
CA PHE A 3 43.02 -29.78 49.87
C PHE A 3 43.87 -29.81 48.59
N ALA A 4 43.31 -29.44 47.42
CA ALA A 4 44.00 -28.72 46.31
C ALA A 4 42.98 -28.27 45.24
N ARG A 5 42.65 -26.97 45.15
CA ARG A 5 43.13 -25.93 44.18
C ARG A 5 42.57 -26.08 42.75
N LEU A 6 41.60 -25.24 42.37
CA LEU A 6 41.74 -24.02 41.53
C LEU A 6 42.38 -24.25 40.15
N SER A 7 41.61 -24.05 39.07
CA SER A 7 42.04 -23.17 37.98
C SER A 7 40.85 -22.67 37.17
N SER A 8 40.55 -21.38 37.34
CA SER A 8 39.68 -20.58 36.48
C SER A 8 40.19 -20.62 35.05
N LEU A 9 39.32 -20.92 34.09
CA LEU A 9 39.53 -20.55 32.68
C LEU A 9 38.47 -19.50 32.34
N LEU A 10 38.85 -18.22 32.50
CA LEU A 10 38.11 -17.09 31.96
C LEU A 10 38.20 -17.16 30.43
N LEU A 11 37.06 -17.36 29.77
CA LEU A 11 36.92 -17.23 28.33
C LEU A 11 36.48 -15.78 28.02
N THR A 12 37.41 -14.91 27.68
CA THR A 12 37.12 -13.55 27.18
C THR A 12 36.62 -13.64 25.74
N ILE A 13 35.31 -13.48 25.55
CA ILE A 13 34.69 -13.33 24.22
C ILE A 13 34.81 -11.86 23.81
N LEU A 14 35.61 -11.61 22.78
CA LEU A 14 35.76 -10.31 22.14
C LEU A 14 34.50 -10.02 21.30
N ALA A 15 33.63 -9.14 21.76
CA ALA A 15 32.48 -8.68 20.99
C ALA A 15 32.93 -7.69 19.90
N VAL A 16 32.94 -8.14 18.65
CA VAL A 16 33.12 -7.26 17.48
C VAL A 16 31.81 -6.49 17.28
N SER A 17 31.81 -5.20 17.62
CA SER A 17 30.72 -4.29 17.30
C SER A 17 30.73 -3.99 15.79
N LEU A 18 29.86 -4.68 15.05
CA LEU A 18 29.51 -4.29 13.69
C LEU A 18 28.71 -2.98 13.78
N GLY A 19 29.34 -1.87 13.38
CA GLY A 19 28.69 -0.59 13.20
C GLY A 19 27.62 -0.70 12.11
N VAL A 20 26.36 -0.74 12.53
CA VAL A 20 25.22 -0.55 11.63
C VAL A 20 25.24 0.92 11.21
N THR A 21 25.78 1.21 10.04
CA THR A 21 25.62 2.53 9.41
C THR A 21 24.14 2.67 9.05
N ALA A 22 23.41 3.45 9.84
CA ALA A 22 22.04 3.82 9.56
C ALA A 22 21.97 4.44 8.15
N LEU A 23 21.21 3.79 7.27
CA LEU A 23 20.94 4.31 5.94
C LEU A 23 20.19 5.65 6.06
N PRO A 24 20.49 6.63 5.20
CA PRO A 24 19.89 7.94 5.29
C PRO A 24 18.39 7.90 4.99
N THR A 25 17.60 8.59 5.82
CA THR A 25 16.13 8.52 5.92
C THR A 25 15.37 8.98 4.67
N TRP A 26 16.02 9.63 3.70
CA TRP A 26 15.39 10.00 2.43
C TRP A 26 15.22 8.80 1.48
N TYR A 27 15.99 7.73 1.66
CA TYR A 27 15.85 6.50 0.88
C TYR A 27 14.64 5.65 1.32
N SER A 28 14.10 5.89 2.53
CA SER A 28 12.99 5.14 3.08
C SER A 28 11.64 5.49 2.43
N ARG A 29 11.46 6.70 1.88
CA ARG A 29 10.19 7.10 1.22
C ARG A 29 9.97 6.41 -0.12
N ALA A 30 11.04 5.98 -0.80
CA ALA A 30 10.93 5.30 -2.09
C ALA A 30 10.59 3.79 -1.96
N LEU A 31 10.87 3.18 -0.80
CA LEU A 31 10.60 1.75 -0.54
C LEU A 31 9.31 1.50 0.27
N GLN A 32 8.67 2.54 0.81
CA GLN A 32 7.40 2.41 1.54
C GLN A 32 6.26 1.87 0.65
N TRP A 33 6.31 2.08 -0.66
CA TRP A 33 5.29 1.68 -1.64
C TRP A 33 5.21 0.18 -1.94
N ARG A 34 6.00 -0.66 -1.26
CA ARG A 34 6.01 -2.13 -1.46
C ARG A 34 5.46 -2.94 -0.27
N GLN A 35 4.68 -2.33 0.61
CA GLN A 35 3.83 -3.11 1.51
C GLN A 35 2.47 -3.40 0.87
N SER A 36 2.48 -3.95 -0.35
CA SER A 36 1.29 -4.62 -0.87
C SER A 36 1.10 -5.88 -0.04
N THR A 37 0.28 -5.79 1.01
CA THR A 37 -0.15 -6.99 1.72
C THR A 37 -0.90 -7.84 0.69
N THR A 38 -0.54 -9.11 0.51
CA THR A 38 -1.29 -10.02 -0.37
C THR A 38 -2.66 -10.38 0.23
N THR A 39 -2.96 -9.87 1.43
CA THR A 39 -4.22 -10.06 2.12
C THR A 39 -5.27 -9.15 1.48
N LEU A 40 -6.29 -9.77 0.90
CA LEU A 40 -7.40 -9.05 0.29
C LEU A 40 -8.22 -8.27 1.32
N ASN A 41 -8.66 -7.09 0.92
CA ASN A 41 -9.60 -6.23 1.64
C ASN A 41 -9.12 -5.79 3.03
N VAL A 42 -7.80 -5.68 3.23
CA VAL A 42 -7.19 -5.16 4.46
C VAL A 42 -6.43 -3.87 4.14
N ALA A 43 -6.84 -2.77 4.76
CA ALA A 43 -6.19 -1.48 4.60
C ALA A 43 -4.87 -1.43 5.37
N THR A 44 -3.85 -0.83 4.77
CA THR A 44 -2.61 -0.42 5.41
C THR A 44 -2.49 1.08 5.35
N CYS A 45 -2.66 1.75 6.49
CA CYS A 45 -2.53 3.20 6.61
C CYS A 45 -1.07 3.57 6.93
N THR A 46 -0.57 4.65 6.36
CA THR A 46 0.87 4.97 6.39
C THR A 46 1.18 6.19 7.26
N ASP A 47 0.88 7.40 6.79
CA ASP A 47 1.30 8.64 7.45
C ASP A 47 0.11 9.41 8.06
N PRO A 48 -0.19 9.24 9.36
CA PRO A 48 -1.31 9.95 9.99
C PRO A 48 -1.10 11.47 10.10
N SER A 49 0.13 11.97 9.86
CA SER A 49 0.41 13.41 9.88
C SER A 49 0.01 14.11 8.57
N VAL A 50 -0.18 13.35 7.50
CA VAL A 50 -0.72 13.84 6.23
C VAL A 50 -2.23 13.78 6.27
N GLN A 51 -2.88 14.90 5.94
CA GLN A 51 -4.34 15.03 5.94
C GLN A 51 -4.81 15.25 4.51
N LEU A 52 -5.43 14.22 3.94
CA LEU A 52 -6.08 14.23 2.64
C LEU A 52 -7.51 14.73 2.79
N VAL A 53 -7.97 15.53 1.84
CA VAL A 53 -9.37 15.96 1.76
C VAL A 53 -10.16 14.89 1.03
N GLU A 54 -11.22 14.37 1.67
CA GLU A 54 -12.03 13.29 1.11
C GLU A 54 -12.66 13.66 -0.25
N HIS A 55 -13.15 14.90 -0.38
CA HIS A 55 -13.66 15.41 -1.66
C HIS A 55 -12.62 15.34 -2.78
N ASP A 56 -11.37 15.70 -2.47
CA ASP A 56 -10.27 15.65 -3.43
C ASP A 56 -9.96 14.20 -3.84
N CYS A 57 -9.95 13.27 -2.89
CA CYS A 57 -9.77 11.85 -3.21
C CYS A 57 -10.90 11.28 -4.06
N ASN A 58 -12.16 11.66 -3.80
CA ASN A 58 -13.31 11.27 -4.62
C ASN A 58 -13.19 11.78 -6.06
N VAL A 59 -12.80 13.04 -6.25
CA VAL A 59 -12.58 13.61 -7.59
C VAL A 59 -11.40 12.94 -8.28
N ALA A 60 -10.30 12.69 -7.55
CA ALA A 60 -9.14 11.97 -8.06
C ALA A 60 -9.52 10.55 -8.52
N LEU A 61 -10.30 9.80 -7.71
CA LEU A 61 -10.83 8.49 -8.07
C LEU A 61 -11.62 8.54 -9.39
N LEU A 62 -12.53 9.51 -9.53
CA LEU A 62 -13.34 9.70 -10.74
C LEU A 62 -12.50 10.05 -11.98
N GLY A 63 -11.29 10.57 -11.81
CA GLY A 63 -10.35 10.88 -12.89
C GLY A 63 -9.49 9.71 -13.37
N LEU A 64 -9.63 8.50 -12.80
CA LEU A 64 -8.82 7.35 -13.20
C LEU A 64 -9.06 6.92 -14.66
N GLY A 65 -7.97 6.63 -15.39
CA GLY A 65 -8.01 6.13 -16.76
C GLY A 65 -8.19 7.21 -17.85
N PRO A 66 -8.03 6.85 -19.14
CA PRO A 66 -8.17 7.78 -20.25
C PRO A 66 -9.64 8.20 -20.43
N GLY A 67 -10.01 9.34 -19.85
CA GLY A 67 -11.37 9.89 -19.86
C GLY A 67 -12.06 9.92 -18.49
N GLY A 68 -11.42 9.38 -17.44
CA GLY A 68 -12.02 9.21 -16.12
C GLY A 68 -12.91 7.96 -16.03
N ILE A 69 -13.33 7.63 -14.80
CA ILE A 69 -14.37 6.63 -14.50
C ILE A 69 -15.74 7.27 -14.16
N ALA A 70 -15.93 8.52 -14.59
CA ALA A 70 -17.12 9.31 -14.32
C ALA A 70 -18.27 8.95 -15.30
N GLY A 71 -19.05 7.91 -14.97
CA GLY A 71 -20.14 7.45 -15.84
C GLY A 71 -20.81 6.13 -15.40
N ALA A 72 -21.60 5.53 -16.29
CA ALA A 72 -22.29 4.25 -16.05
C ALA A 72 -21.38 3.06 -16.40
N ILE A 73 -21.27 2.09 -15.46
CA ILE A 73 -20.47 0.85 -15.49
C ILE A 73 -19.24 0.94 -16.40
N GLU A 74 -18.26 1.69 -15.93
CA GLU A 74 -16.95 1.72 -16.56
C GLU A 74 -16.09 0.64 -15.90
N PHE A 75 -15.52 -0.21 -16.76
CA PHE A 75 -14.44 -1.08 -16.35
C PHE A 75 -13.15 -0.28 -16.46
N LEU A 76 -12.45 -0.09 -15.34
CA LEU A 76 -11.09 0.40 -15.37
C LEU A 76 -10.19 -0.75 -15.81
N ARG A 77 -9.56 -0.58 -16.96
CA ARG A 77 -8.57 -1.51 -17.47
C ARG A 77 -7.21 -1.18 -16.87
N VAL A 78 -6.78 -1.97 -15.89
CA VAL A 78 -5.46 -1.89 -15.27
C VAL A 78 -4.58 -2.92 -15.96
N SER A 79 -3.68 -2.48 -16.84
CA SER A 79 -2.69 -3.37 -17.47
C SER A 79 -1.41 -3.38 -16.64
N ALA A 80 -0.28 -3.86 -17.18
CA ALA A 80 1.04 -3.62 -16.56
C ALA A 80 1.32 -2.13 -16.28
N ALA A 81 0.52 -1.22 -16.85
CA ALA A 81 0.51 0.20 -16.53
C ALA A 81 -0.37 0.52 -15.30
N THR A 82 0.21 1.24 -14.36
CA THR A 82 -0.46 1.97 -13.28
C THR A 82 -1.48 2.95 -13.84
N ALA A 83 -2.69 3.00 -13.27
CA ALA A 83 -3.64 4.07 -13.48
C ALA A 83 -3.58 5.04 -12.30
N SER A 84 -3.35 6.32 -12.55
CA SER A 84 -3.27 7.33 -11.50
C SER A 84 -4.00 8.60 -11.89
N SER A 85 -4.59 9.26 -10.90
CA SER A 85 -5.24 10.54 -11.06
C SER A 85 -5.10 11.36 -9.78
N THR A 86 -5.01 12.67 -9.93
CA THR A 86 -4.74 13.61 -8.85
C THR A 86 -5.77 14.74 -8.87
N SER A 87 -6.26 15.11 -7.70
CA SER A 87 -7.11 16.28 -7.48
C SER A 87 -6.77 16.87 -6.13
N GLY A 88 -6.63 18.20 -6.06
CA GLY A 88 -6.32 18.93 -4.83
C GLY A 88 -5.19 18.29 -4.01
N THR A 89 -5.51 17.82 -2.82
CA THR A 89 -4.59 17.20 -1.86
C THR A 89 -4.32 15.71 -2.09
N CYS A 90 -5.02 15.05 -3.00
CA CYS A 90 -5.07 13.58 -3.08
C CYS A 90 -4.70 13.05 -4.46
N THR A 91 -3.84 12.03 -4.47
CA THR A 91 -3.57 11.18 -5.63
C THR A 91 -4.08 9.77 -5.36
N VAL A 92 -4.92 9.28 -6.26
CA VAL A 92 -5.39 7.89 -6.27
C VAL A 92 -4.63 7.13 -7.33
N THR A 93 -4.07 5.99 -6.95
CA THR A 93 -3.30 5.12 -7.82
C THR A 93 -3.87 3.70 -7.75
N VAL A 94 -4.00 3.05 -8.90
CA VAL A 94 -4.42 1.66 -9.03
C VAL A 94 -3.35 0.88 -9.79
N ASN A 95 -2.85 -0.18 -9.15
CA ASN A 95 -1.80 -1.05 -9.68
C ASN A 95 -2.34 -2.47 -9.85
N ALA A 96 -1.95 -3.16 -10.93
CA ALA A 96 -2.12 -4.61 -11.03
C ALA A 96 -1.08 -5.30 -10.13
N VAL A 97 -1.52 -6.17 -9.21
CA VAL A 97 -0.63 -6.86 -8.26
C VAL A 97 0.10 -8.04 -8.93
N ASP A 98 -0.56 -8.72 -9.86
CA ASP A 98 -0.07 -9.97 -10.46
C ASP A 98 0.74 -9.77 -11.77
N GLY A 99 1.47 -8.65 -11.89
CA GLY A 99 2.62 -8.57 -12.82
C GLY A 99 2.33 -8.59 -14.32
N GLY A 100 1.19 -8.07 -14.78
CA GLY A 100 1.00 -7.74 -16.21
C GLY A 100 -0.20 -8.35 -16.90
N THR A 101 -1.06 -9.08 -16.18
CA THR A 101 -2.39 -9.43 -16.69
C THR A 101 -3.24 -8.17 -16.74
N THR A 102 -3.87 -7.90 -17.88
CA THR A 102 -4.90 -6.86 -17.99
C THR A 102 -6.07 -7.23 -17.10
N ILE A 103 -6.35 -6.40 -16.09
CA ILE A 103 -7.46 -6.56 -15.15
C ILE A 103 -8.51 -5.52 -15.48
N ASP A 104 -9.70 -5.98 -15.84
CA ASP A 104 -10.88 -5.12 -15.91
C ASP A 104 -11.54 -5.14 -14.53
N ILE A 105 -11.52 -4.01 -13.82
CA ILE A 105 -12.27 -3.85 -12.56
C ILE A 105 -13.48 -2.96 -12.78
N SER A 106 -14.65 -3.39 -12.33
CA SER A 106 -15.84 -2.56 -12.40
C SER A 106 -15.75 -1.39 -11.43
N LYS A 107 -16.26 -0.22 -11.85
CA LYS A 107 -16.45 0.96 -10.99
C LYS A 107 -17.05 0.62 -9.63
N GLY A 108 -18.13 -0.18 -9.58
CA GLY A 108 -18.77 -0.54 -8.31
C GLY A 108 -17.86 -1.28 -7.33
N ARG A 109 -16.94 -2.13 -7.81
CA ARG A 109 -15.93 -2.79 -6.95
C ARG A 109 -14.81 -1.84 -6.55
N LEU A 110 -14.37 -0.99 -7.47
CA LEU A 110 -13.32 -0.02 -7.22
C LEU A 110 -13.76 1.02 -6.18
N GLU A 111 -14.95 1.60 -6.33
CA GLU A 111 -15.55 2.55 -5.39
C GLU A 111 -15.91 1.84 -4.09
N GLY A 112 -16.61 0.70 -4.18
CA GLY A 112 -16.84 -0.17 -3.04
C GLY A 112 -18.03 0.19 -2.15
N HIS A 113 -18.94 1.06 -2.61
CA HIS A 113 -20.13 1.57 -1.89
C HIS A 113 -20.86 0.54 -0.99
N GLY A 114 -20.36 0.31 0.22
CA GLY A 114 -20.88 -0.66 1.20
C GLY A 114 -20.57 -2.14 0.93
N ASP A 115 -19.74 -2.47 -0.06
CA ASP A 115 -19.30 -3.85 -0.32
C ASP A 115 -18.07 -4.19 0.53
N SER A 116 -18.12 -5.32 1.24
CA SER A 116 -16.97 -5.92 1.94
C SER A 116 -15.74 -6.19 1.05
N ASN A 117 -15.92 -6.25 -0.27
CA ASN A 117 -14.87 -6.42 -1.28
C ASN A 117 -14.57 -5.12 -2.05
N GLY A 118 -15.10 -4.00 -1.58
CA GLY A 118 -14.83 -2.66 -2.08
C GLY A 118 -13.40 -2.21 -1.81
N GLY A 119 -12.83 -1.41 -2.70
CA GLY A 119 -11.47 -0.87 -2.53
C GLY A 119 -11.44 0.49 -1.86
N PHE A 120 -11.89 1.50 -2.59
CA PHE A 120 -11.66 2.90 -2.24
C PHE A 120 -12.42 3.34 -0.97
N ASP A 121 -13.72 3.09 -0.88
CA ASP A 121 -14.53 3.47 0.30
C ASP A 121 -14.06 2.73 1.56
N ASN A 122 -13.69 1.45 1.44
CA ASN A 122 -13.16 0.68 2.57
C ASN A 122 -11.80 1.21 3.02
N LEU A 123 -10.96 1.63 2.07
CA LEU A 123 -9.67 2.25 2.37
C LEU A 123 -9.84 3.59 3.08
N LEU A 124 -10.72 4.47 2.58
CA LEU A 124 -11.05 5.73 3.25
C LEU A 124 -11.67 5.51 4.63
N THR A 125 -12.57 4.53 4.78
CA THR A 125 -13.19 4.20 6.06
C THR A 125 -12.14 3.75 7.08
N ALA A 126 -11.16 2.94 6.66
CA ALA A 126 -10.13 2.41 7.54
C ALA A 126 -9.04 3.44 7.89
N CYS A 127 -8.62 4.26 6.92
CA CYS A 127 -7.50 5.19 7.09
C CYS A 127 -7.92 6.63 7.42
N GLY A 128 -9.21 6.96 7.29
CA GLY A 128 -9.71 8.32 7.41
C GLY A 128 -8.96 9.26 6.46
N PRO A 129 -8.50 10.44 6.94
CA PRO A 129 -7.78 11.39 6.10
C PRO A 129 -6.32 10.99 5.83
N SER A 130 -5.85 9.82 6.28
CA SER A 130 -4.45 9.43 6.14
C SER A 130 -4.19 8.69 4.83
N PRO A 131 -3.02 8.85 4.19
CA PRO A 131 -2.58 8.01 3.09
C PRO A 131 -2.55 6.52 3.46
N GLY A 132 -2.79 5.66 2.48
CA GLY A 132 -2.78 4.22 2.67
C GLY A 132 -2.99 3.44 1.39
N SER A 133 -2.98 2.12 1.51
CA SER A 133 -3.26 1.20 0.42
C SER A 133 -4.11 0.01 0.84
N MET A 134 -4.75 -0.64 -0.12
CA MET A 134 -5.51 -1.86 0.07
C MET A 134 -5.46 -2.71 -1.20
N VAL A 135 -5.24 -4.01 -1.06
CA VAL A 135 -5.38 -4.96 -2.19
C VAL A 135 -6.81 -5.49 -2.22
N ILE A 136 -7.44 -5.46 -3.38
CA ILE A 136 -8.78 -6.03 -3.61
C ILE A 136 -8.77 -7.00 -4.79
N GLY A 137 -9.72 -7.94 -4.79
CA GLY A 137 -9.91 -8.84 -5.92
C GLY A 137 -10.38 -8.11 -7.17
N GLY A 138 -9.70 -8.28 -8.30
CA GLY A 138 -10.13 -7.78 -9.62
C GLY A 138 -10.95 -8.79 -10.43
N GLY A 139 -11.38 -8.40 -11.63
CA GLY A 139 -12.52 -8.97 -12.35
C GLY A 139 -12.44 -10.46 -12.73
N ALA A 140 -11.27 -11.08 -12.66
CA ALA A 140 -11.09 -12.51 -12.87
C ALA A 140 -10.55 -13.17 -11.59
N LEU A 141 -11.15 -14.28 -11.17
CA LEU A 141 -10.57 -15.19 -10.17
C LEU A 141 -9.99 -16.40 -10.92
N PRO A 142 -8.85 -16.98 -10.51
CA PRO A 142 -8.10 -16.73 -9.27
C PRO A 142 -6.94 -15.71 -9.40
N THR A 143 -6.82 -15.00 -10.53
CA THR A 143 -5.71 -14.07 -10.82
C THR A 143 -6.25 -12.72 -11.24
N GLY A 144 -5.61 -11.64 -10.80
CA GLY A 144 -5.98 -10.29 -11.22
C GLY A 144 -6.41 -9.42 -10.05
N ASN A 145 -5.66 -9.45 -8.96
CA ASN A 145 -5.86 -8.50 -7.86
C ASN A 145 -5.30 -7.13 -8.25
N ILE A 146 -5.93 -6.09 -7.71
CA ILE A 146 -5.41 -4.73 -7.82
C ILE A 146 -5.09 -4.17 -6.44
N GLU A 147 -4.13 -3.26 -6.39
CA GLU A 147 -3.86 -2.44 -5.23
C GLU A 147 -4.40 -1.03 -5.50
N VAL A 148 -5.25 -0.54 -4.60
CA VAL A 148 -5.70 0.85 -4.57
C VAL A 148 -4.84 1.58 -3.54
N VAL A 149 -4.31 2.74 -3.93
CA VAL A 149 -3.44 3.57 -3.09
C VAL A 149 -3.99 4.99 -3.07
N ILE A 150 -4.11 5.57 -1.88
CA ILE A 150 -4.37 7.00 -1.68
C ILE A 150 -3.14 7.65 -1.06
N SER A 151 -2.72 8.79 -1.62
CA SER A 151 -1.51 9.49 -1.21
C SER A 151 -1.64 11.00 -1.35
N ALA A 152 -0.75 11.75 -0.71
CA ALA A 152 -0.68 13.19 -0.93
C ALA A 152 -0.37 13.49 -2.40
N ALA A 153 -1.04 14.49 -2.96
CA ALA A 153 -0.68 15.04 -4.26
C ALA A 153 0.79 15.49 -4.27
N THR A 154 1.51 15.12 -5.32
CA THR A 154 2.90 15.50 -5.59
C THR A 154 2.98 16.62 -6.61
#